data_AF-A0A2A4IVH0-F1
#
_entry.id   AF-A0A2A4IVH0-F1
#
_cell.length_a   1.000
_cell.length_b   1.000
_cell.length_c   1.000
_cell.angle_alpha   90.00
_cell.angle_beta   90.00
_cell.angle_gamma   90.00
#
_symmetry.space_group_name_H-M   'P 1'
#
loop_
_entity.id
_entity.type
_entity.pdbx_description
1 polymer ?
#
loop_
_entity_poly.entity_id
_entity_poly.type
_entity_poly.pdbx_seq_one_letter_code
_entity_poly.pdbx_strand_id
1 'polypeptide(L)'
;MTSPPPKRPLQSFNALLISKLMAIANLSCKPASKVRLVTLELSVTLMRVAMCGAGGGASARHAPAADALRARAASLARNFYKCDDIFLDMFEDEYCETSKRPLNVEWLCMDAAILLPPTRTPMSGIAFAKRLPSGEMERARRAIRTFFLIRDLYLKLTGKPETQLPLTNPAPFVQVGDVLDLNDSDLISCDIIQKDGTWQHRFLAVDNIQIILVEPDKQRLGWGVAKLVGSLQDLEIQGDKEDPRCLHLTIHKPRVGASGALPRTVLLRAKFKFDDHIRSMAAKQRLTKV
;
A
#
# COMPACT_ATOMS: atom_id res chain seq x y z
N MET A 1 -66.76 16.79 -10.24
CA MET A 1 -65.69 15.76 -10.22
C MET A 1 -64.36 16.45 -10.46
N THR A 2 -63.68 16.87 -9.39
CA THR A 2 -62.33 17.45 -9.46
C THR A 2 -61.35 16.40 -8.94
N SER A 3 -60.52 15.89 -9.84
CA SER A 3 -59.45 14.95 -9.49
C SER A 3 -58.47 15.59 -8.50
N PRO A 4 -57.99 14.86 -7.47
CA PRO A 4 -56.99 15.41 -6.57
C PRO A 4 -55.67 15.65 -7.33
N PRO A 5 -54.88 16.68 -6.95
CA PRO A 5 -53.59 16.94 -7.58
C PRO A 5 -52.63 15.76 -7.37
N PRO A 6 -51.73 15.47 -8.34
CA PRO A 6 -50.79 14.37 -8.21
C PRO A 6 -49.88 14.60 -7.00
N LYS A 7 -49.94 13.68 -6.03
CA LYS A 7 -49.03 13.66 -4.87
C LYS A 7 -47.60 13.59 -5.40
N ARG A 8 -46.78 14.60 -5.08
CA ARG A 8 -45.34 14.58 -5.36
C ARG A 8 -44.78 13.28 -4.78
N PRO A 9 -44.07 12.45 -5.56
CA PRO A 9 -43.45 11.26 -5.00
C PRO A 9 -42.48 11.71 -3.91
N LEU A 10 -42.77 11.33 -2.66
CA LEU A 10 -41.85 11.49 -1.55
C LEU A 10 -40.55 10.80 -1.97
N GLN A 11 -39.51 11.59 -2.27
CA GLN A 11 -38.18 11.04 -2.46
C GLN A 11 -37.89 10.20 -1.23
N SER A 12 -37.61 8.91 -1.40
CA SER A 12 -37.29 8.05 -0.28
C SER A 12 -36.16 8.69 0.51
N PHE A 13 -36.25 8.71 1.84
CA PHE A 13 -35.26 9.34 2.73
C PHE A 13 -33.81 8.95 2.35
N ASN A 14 -33.61 7.70 1.95
CA ASN A 14 -32.34 7.17 1.46
C ASN A 14 -31.85 7.87 0.18
N ALA A 15 -32.73 8.21 -0.77
CA ALA A 15 -32.34 8.92 -1.99
C ALA A 15 -31.84 10.34 -1.69
N LEU A 16 -32.51 11.06 -0.78
CA LEU A 16 -32.08 12.39 -0.36
C LEU A 16 -30.75 12.32 0.42
N LEU A 17 -30.63 11.37 1.34
CA LEU A 17 -29.41 11.13 2.11
C LEU A 17 -28.23 10.82 1.18
N ILE A 18 -28.39 9.86 0.27
CA ILE A 18 -27.37 9.49 -0.72
C ILE A 18 -26.97 10.69 -1.57
N SER A 19 -27.93 11.51 -2.02
CA SER A 19 -27.66 12.72 -2.80
C SER A 19 -26.77 13.71 -2.02
N LYS A 20 -27.07 13.95 -0.74
CA LYS A 20 -26.28 14.86 0.10
C LYS A 20 -24.89 14.30 0.41
N LEU A 21 -24.77 13.01 0.70
CA LEU A 21 -23.48 12.37 0.94
C LEU A 21 -22.59 12.36 -0.32
N MET A 22 -23.18 12.12 -1.49
CA MET A 22 -22.49 12.24 -2.78
C MET A 22 -22.02 13.67 -3.05
N ALA A 23 -22.78 14.69 -2.63
CA ALA A 23 -22.34 16.08 -2.74
C ALA A 23 -21.09 16.35 -1.87
N ILE A 24 -21.05 15.84 -0.64
CA ILE A 24 -19.88 15.95 0.26
C ILE A 24 -18.67 15.23 -0.34
N ALA A 25 -18.86 14.03 -0.89
CA ALA A 25 -17.77 13.29 -1.52
C ALA A 25 -17.23 14.03 -2.77
N ASN A 26 -18.11 14.59 -3.60
CA ASN A 26 -17.71 15.42 -4.73
C ASN A 26 -16.96 16.69 -4.31
N LEU A 27 -17.36 17.32 -3.21
CA LEU A 27 -16.63 18.45 -2.64
C LEU A 27 -15.24 18.04 -2.14
N SER A 28 -15.08 16.80 -1.67
CA SER A 28 -13.79 16.29 -1.19
C SER A 28 -12.79 16.06 -2.32
N CYS A 29 -13.27 15.76 -3.53
CA CYS A 29 -12.43 15.62 -4.74
C CYS A 29 -11.96 16.97 -5.34
N LYS A 30 -12.22 18.12 -4.70
CA LYS A 30 -11.74 19.43 -5.17
C LYS A 30 -10.40 19.80 -4.51
N PRO A 31 -9.45 20.43 -5.23
CA PRO A 31 -8.13 20.79 -4.68
C PRO A 31 -8.17 21.68 -3.42
N ALA A 32 -9.09 22.65 -3.39
CA ALA A 32 -9.25 23.60 -2.28
C ALA A 32 -10.38 23.22 -1.30
N SER A 33 -10.65 21.92 -1.17
CA SER A 33 -11.79 21.45 -0.39
C SER A 33 -11.62 21.72 1.12
N LYS A 34 -12.70 22.21 1.76
CA LYS A 34 -12.77 22.47 3.21
C LYS A 34 -13.33 21.28 4.01
N VAL A 35 -13.47 20.12 3.38
CA VAL A 35 -14.02 18.90 4.01
C VAL A 35 -12.89 18.12 4.69
N ARG A 36 -13.03 17.83 5.99
CA ARG A 36 -12.09 16.97 6.72
C ARG A 36 -12.11 15.55 6.16
N LEU A 37 -10.98 14.85 6.22
CA LEU A 37 -10.89 13.44 5.80
C LEU A 37 -11.89 12.57 6.57
N VAL A 38 -12.02 12.79 7.86
CA VAL A 38 -12.94 12.02 8.71
C VAL A 38 -14.41 12.22 8.32
N THR A 39 -14.77 13.39 7.82
CA THR A 39 -16.12 13.67 7.31
C THR A 39 -16.36 12.92 6.00
N LEU A 40 -15.36 12.84 5.12
CA LEU A 40 -15.43 12.04 3.90
C LEU A 40 -15.56 10.55 4.23
N GLU A 41 -14.74 10.03 5.15
CA GLU A 41 -14.72 8.63 5.55
C GLU A 41 -16.07 8.20 6.15
N LEU A 42 -16.64 9.02 7.03
CA LEU A 42 -17.99 8.81 7.56
C LEU A 42 -19.04 8.87 6.43
N SER A 43 -18.93 9.83 5.52
CA SER A 43 -19.87 9.97 4.39
C SER A 43 -19.85 8.75 3.46
N VAL A 44 -18.65 8.23 3.17
CA VAL A 44 -18.45 7.02 2.36
C VAL A 44 -19.01 5.79 3.06
N THR A 45 -18.78 5.67 4.37
CA THR A 45 -19.31 4.55 5.17
C THR A 45 -20.84 4.58 5.21
N LEU A 46 -21.44 5.75 5.43
CA LEU A 46 -22.90 5.90 5.41
C LEU A 46 -23.49 5.65 4.01
N MET A 47 -22.83 6.11 2.94
CA MET A 47 -23.26 5.81 1.58
C MET A 47 -23.24 4.31 1.30
N ARG A 48 -22.19 3.61 1.74
CA ARG A 48 -22.11 2.15 1.61
C ARG A 48 -23.29 1.47 2.29
N VAL A 49 -23.55 1.81 3.56
CA VAL A 49 -24.66 1.21 4.32
C VAL A 49 -26.02 1.53 3.68
N ALA A 50 -26.22 2.78 3.25
CA ALA A 50 -27.47 3.21 2.62
C ALA A 50 -27.71 2.59 1.22
N MET A 51 -26.64 2.31 0.47
CA MET A 51 -26.71 1.78 -0.89
C MET A 51 -26.74 0.25 -0.95
N CYS A 52 -25.97 -0.45 -0.12
CA CYS A 52 -25.90 -1.92 -0.08
C CYS A 52 -26.97 -2.54 0.82
N GLY A 53 -27.58 -1.76 1.72
CA GLY A 53 -28.45 -2.28 2.78
C GLY A 53 -27.70 -3.19 3.76
N ALA A 54 -28.41 -3.70 4.78
CA ALA A 54 -27.82 -4.61 5.77
C ALA A 54 -27.33 -5.95 5.17
N GLY A 55 -27.75 -6.29 3.94
CA GLY A 55 -27.43 -7.54 3.26
C GLY A 55 -26.22 -7.49 2.31
N GLY A 56 -25.49 -6.37 2.23
CA GLY A 56 -24.24 -6.30 1.45
C GLY A 56 -24.38 -6.46 -0.07
N GLY A 57 -25.60 -6.38 -0.61
CA GLY A 57 -25.86 -6.57 -2.03
C GLY A 57 -25.36 -5.39 -2.86
N ALA A 58 -24.60 -5.67 -3.92
CA ALA A 58 -24.15 -4.69 -4.90
C ALA A 58 -25.36 -3.93 -5.52
N SER A 59 -25.41 -2.61 -5.33
CA SER A 59 -26.48 -1.78 -5.88
C SER A 59 -26.08 -1.17 -7.22
N ALA A 60 -26.41 -1.87 -8.31
CA ALA A 60 -26.08 -1.45 -9.68
C ALA A 60 -26.61 -0.06 -10.04
N ARG A 61 -27.69 0.40 -9.39
CA ARG A 61 -28.30 1.72 -9.62
C ARG A 61 -27.34 2.88 -9.34
N HIS A 62 -26.41 2.72 -8.41
CA HIS A 62 -25.50 3.78 -7.99
C HIS A 62 -24.06 3.61 -8.50
N ALA A 63 -23.77 2.51 -9.20
CA ALA A 63 -22.45 2.23 -9.75
C ALA A 63 -21.92 3.31 -10.71
N PRO A 64 -22.72 3.90 -11.63
CA PRO A 64 -22.22 4.95 -12.53
C PRO A 64 -21.81 6.23 -11.78
N ALA A 65 -22.57 6.60 -10.74
CA ALA A 65 -22.27 7.78 -9.94
C ALA A 65 -21.01 7.58 -9.08
N ALA A 66 -20.82 6.36 -8.55
CA ALA A 66 -19.62 5.98 -7.82
C ALA A 66 -18.38 5.93 -8.74
N ASP A 67 -18.52 5.45 -9.98
CA ASP A 67 -17.40 5.44 -10.94
C ASP A 67 -16.98 6.87 -11.36
N ALA A 68 -17.94 7.75 -11.62
CA ALA A 68 -17.66 9.15 -11.90
C ALA A 68 -16.92 9.83 -10.71
N LEU A 69 -17.32 9.51 -9.48
CA LEU A 69 -16.65 10.00 -8.28
C LEU A 69 -15.22 9.43 -8.15
N ARG A 70 -15.03 8.13 -8.45
CA ARG A 70 -13.73 7.47 -8.49
C ARG A 70 -12.79 8.11 -9.51
N ALA A 71 -13.27 8.38 -10.73
CA ALA A 71 -12.51 9.05 -11.77
C ALA A 71 -12.07 10.47 -11.35
N ARG A 72 -12.94 11.21 -10.65
CA ARG A 72 -12.58 12.53 -10.08
C ARG A 72 -11.52 12.43 -8.99
N ALA A 73 -11.64 11.46 -8.09
CA ALA A 73 -10.63 11.23 -7.05
C ALA A 73 -9.28 10.83 -7.64
N ALA A 74 -9.28 9.97 -8.66
CA ALA A 74 -8.08 9.58 -9.39
C ALA A 74 -7.42 10.77 -10.10
N SER A 75 -8.21 11.63 -10.75
CA SER A 75 -7.72 12.86 -11.38
C SER A 75 -7.07 13.80 -10.36
N LEU A 76 -7.67 13.96 -9.18
CA LEU A 76 -7.10 14.77 -8.10
C LEU A 76 -5.75 14.22 -7.64
N ALA A 77 -5.64 12.90 -7.40
CA ALA A 77 -4.39 12.28 -6.99
C ALA A 77 -3.31 12.36 -8.09
N ARG A 78 -3.71 12.22 -9.36
CA ARG A 78 -2.80 12.30 -10.53
C ARG A 78 -2.12 13.66 -10.67
N ASN A 79 -2.74 14.74 -10.21
CA ASN A 79 -2.11 16.06 -10.23
C ASN A 79 -0.84 16.11 -9.36
N PHE A 80 -0.78 15.30 -8.30
CA PHE A 80 0.39 15.23 -7.42
C PHE A 80 1.45 14.24 -7.91
N TYR A 81 1.05 13.22 -8.66
CA TYR A 81 1.98 12.24 -9.26
C TYR A 81 3.03 12.90 -10.18
N LYS A 82 2.65 13.94 -10.92
CA LYS A 82 3.55 14.59 -11.89
C LYS A 82 4.59 15.51 -11.26
N CYS A 83 4.44 15.83 -9.98
CA CYS A 83 5.18 16.90 -9.34
C CYS A 83 6.16 16.42 -8.27
N ASP A 84 6.18 15.11 -7.94
CA ASP A 84 6.89 14.64 -6.75
C ASP A 84 7.47 13.22 -6.90
N ASP A 85 8.78 13.10 -6.73
CA ASP A 85 9.52 11.83 -6.80
C ASP A 85 9.21 10.90 -5.62
N ILE A 86 8.64 11.44 -4.53
CA ILE A 86 8.23 10.68 -3.33
C ILE A 86 6.75 10.25 -3.34
N PHE A 87 6.03 10.46 -4.45
CA PHE A 87 4.59 10.17 -4.51
C PHE A 87 4.29 8.68 -4.24
N LEU A 88 5.10 7.76 -4.76
CA LEU A 88 4.91 6.33 -4.57
C LEU A 88 5.07 5.92 -3.10
N ASP A 89 6.14 6.37 -2.44
CA ASP A 89 6.36 6.14 -1.00
C ASP A 89 5.19 6.67 -0.18
N MET A 90 4.73 7.91 -0.47
CA MET A 90 3.55 8.47 0.19
C MET A 90 2.28 7.65 -0.08
N PHE A 91 2.13 7.12 -1.28
CA PHE A 91 0.96 6.33 -1.66
C PHE A 91 0.89 5.01 -0.90
N GLU A 92 2.02 4.33 -0.75
CA GLU A 92 2.13 3.09 0.01
C GLU A 92 1.94 3.31 1.51
N ASP A 93 2.59 4.34 2.08
CA ASP A 93 2.43 4.72 3.48
C ASP A 93 0.95 4.98 3.82
N GLU A 94 0.27 5.73 2.97
CA GLU A 94 -1.13 6.10 3.14
C GLU A 94 -2.07 4.90 3.00
N TYR A 95 -1.79 3.96 2.10
CA TYR A 95 -2.54 2.71 1.99
C TYR A 95 -2.40 1.88 3.27
N CYS A 96 -1.17 1.75 3.78
CA CYS A 96 -0.88 1.00 5.00
C CYS A 96 -1.55 1.62 6.24
N GLU A 97 -1.48 2.95 6.39
CA GLU A 97 -2.14 3.66 7.49
C GLU A 97 -3.66 3.50 7.44
N THR A 98 -4.26 3.67 6.26
CA THR A 98 -5.71 3.55 6.06
C THR A 98 -6.21 2.14 6.35
N SER A 99 -5.40 1.12 6.04
CA SER A 99 -5.74 -0.29 6.31
C SER A 99 -5.65 -0.66 7.79
N LYS A 100 -4.74 -0.04 8.55
CA LYS A 100 -4.50 -0.36 9.98
C LYS A 100 -5.51 0.26 10.94
N ARG A 101 -6.14 1.37 10.55
CA ARG A 101 -6.99 2.17 11.46
C ARG A 101 -8.35 2.44 10.82
N PRO A 102 -9.31 1.48 10.86
CA PRO A 102 -10.66 1.75 10.42
C PRO A 102 -11.32 2.81 11.32
N LEU A 103 -12.23 3.61 10.74
CA LEU A 103 -13.00 4.61 11.47
C LEU A 103 -13.75 3.99 12.65
N ASN A 104 -13.42 4.42 13.87
CA ASN A 104 -14.23 4.14 15.05
C ASN A 104 -15.20 5.31 15.28
N VAL A 105 -16.48 5.09 14.99
CA VAL A 105 -17.53 6.12 15.08
C VAL A 105 -17.79 6.56 16.52
N GLU A 106 -17.69 5.65 17.49
CA GLU A 106 -17.90 5.96 18.90
C GLU A 106 -16.84 6.93 19.42
N TRP A 107 -15.56 6.60 19.19
CA TRP A 107 -14.44 7.47 19.51
C TRP A 107 -14.50 8.82 18.79
N LEU A 108 -15.04 8.81 17.57
CA LEU A 108 -15.25 10.02 16.80
C LEU A 108 -16.29 10.93 17.49
N CYS A 109 -17.42 10.38 17.90
CA CYS A 109 -18.49 11.13 18.56
C CYS A 109 -18.07 11.71 19.93
N MET A 110 -17.08 11.10 20.59
CA MET A 110 -16.53 11.60 21.85
C MET A 110 -15.50 12.72 21.69
N ASP A 111 -15.04 13.02 20.46
CA ASP A 111 -13.99 14.01 20.21
C ASP A 111 -14.55 15.42 19.98
N ALA A 112 -14.25 16.33 20.92
CA ALA A 112 -14.62 17.74 20.85
C ALA A 112 -14.00 18.49 19.66
N ALA A 113 -12.85 18.04 19.12
CA ALA A 113 -12.20 18.68 17.99
C ALA A 113 -13.05 18.67 16.71
N ILE A 114 -14.06 17.79 16.65
CA ILE A 114 -14.97 17.70 15.49
C ILE A 114 -16.02 18.80 15.51
N LEU A 115 -16.42 19.23 16.70
CA LEU A 115 -17.40 20.30 16.91
C LEU A 115 -16.78 21.69 16.68
N LEU A 116 -15.46 21.80 16.80
CA LEU A 116 -14.72 23.03 16.57
C LEU A 116 -14.45 23.27 15.07
N PRO A 117 -14.28 24.55 14.66
CA PRO A 117 -13.84 24.88 13.32
C PRO A 117 -12.52 24.16 12.96
N PRO A 118 -12.39 23.64 11.73
CA PRO A 118 -11.23 22.83 11.38
C PRO A 118 -9.94 23.66 11.37
N THR A 119 -8.95 23.22 12.16
CA THR A 119 -7.63 23.85 12.18
C THR A 119 -6.87 23.57 10.89
N ARG A 120 -5.97 24.50 10.52
CA ARG A 120 -5.08 24.38 9.34
C ARG A 120 -3.61 24.26 9.73
N THR A 121 -3.32 24.04 11.01
CA THR A 121 -1.95 24.02 11.52
C THR A 121 -1.65 22.68 12.19
N PRO A 122 -0.50 22.04 11.88
CA PRO A 122 -0.06 20.83 12.54
C PRO A 122 0.30 21.09 14.02
N MET A 123 0.60 22.34 14.39
CA MET A 123 0.91 22.76 15.76
C MET A 123 -0.25 22.62 16.75
N SER A 124 -1.47 22.36 16.25
CA SER A 124 -2.65 22.15 17.10
C SER A 124 -2.68 20.80 17.82
N GLY A 125 -1.76 19.87 17.49
CA GLY A 125 -1.77 18.50 18.03
C GLY A 125 -2.94 17.64 17.53
N ILE A 126 -3.84 18.21 16.70
CA ILE A 126 -4.98 17.50 16.12
C ILE A 126 -4.49 16.60 14.98
N ALA A 127 -4.90 15.33 15.02
CA ALA A 127 -4.56 14.34 14.01
C ALA A 127 -4.98 14.80 12.61
N PHE A 128 -4.16 14.48 11.60
CA PHE A 128 -4.36 14.89 10.20
C PHE A 128 -5.77 14.60 9.66
N ALA A 129 -6.35 13.44 10.01
CA ALA A 129 -7.70 13.06 9.59
C ALA A 129 -8.80 14.04 10.04
N LYS A 130 -8.58 14.75 11.16
CA LYS A 130 -9.55 15.63 11.83
C LYS A 130 -9.31 17.12 11.55
N ARG A 131 -8.24 17.47 10.83
CA ARG A 131 -7.91 18.85 10.46
C ARG A 131 -7.85 19.02 8.94
N LEU A 132 -7.57 20.24 8.50
CA LEU A 132 -7.32 20.52 7.10
C LEU A 132 -5.83 20.36 6.77
N PRO A 133 -5.50 19.97 5.52
CA PRO A 133 -4.12 19.83 5.10
C PRO A 133 -3.40 21.17 5.11
N SER A 134 -2.20 21.17 5.66
CA SER A 134 -1.25 22.28 5.67
C SER A 134 -0.09 21.96 4.71
N GLY A 135 0.06 22.77 3.66
CA GLY A 135 1.11 22.56 2.64
C GLY A 135 0.70 21.64 1.49
N GLU A 136 1.65 21.38 0.59
CA GLU A 136 1.45 20.57 -0.63
C GLU A 136 1.49 19.07 -0.31
N MET A 137 2.45 18.62 0.50
CA MET A 137 2.59 17.21 0.90
C MET A 137 1.33 16.67 1.56
N GLU A 138 0.73 17.43 2.48
CA GLU A 138 -0.52 17.02 3.13
C GLU A 138 -1.73 17.09 2.19
N ARG A 139 -1.71 18.00 1.20
CA ARG A 139 -2.72 18.01 0.14
C ARG A 139 -2.61 16.74 -0.74
N ALA A 140 -1.40 16.30 -1.04
CA ALA A 140 -1.14 15.04 -1.74
C ALA A 140 -1.63 13.83 -0.92
N ARG A 141 -1.21 13.71 0.35
CA ARG A 141 -1.67 12.66 1.27
C ARG A 141 -3.19 12.59 1.37
N ARG A 142 -3.85 13.74 1.48
CA ARG A 142 -5.31 13.83 1.49
C ARG A 142 -5.93 13.33 0.18
N ALA A 143 -5.38 13.71 -0.97
CA ALA A 143 -5.88 13.27 -2.27
C ALA A 143 -5.76 11.75 -2.42
N ILE A 144 -4.66 11.18 -1.95
CA ILE A 144 -4.40 9.73 -1.92
C ILE A 144 -5.43 9.01 -1.03
N ARG A 145 -5.62 9.42 0.23
CA ARG A 145 -6.64 8.82 1.12
C ARG A 145 -8.06 8.95 0.54
N THR A 146 -8.37 10.09 -0.05
CA THR A 146 -9.67 10.34 -0.70
C THR A 146 -9.89 9.35 -1.84
N PHE A 147 -8.86 9.09 -2.65
CA PHE A 147 -8.90 8.09 -3.71
C PHE A 147 -9.15 6.68 -3.17
N PHE A 148 -8.44 6.24 -2.12
CA PHE A 148 -8.64 4.92 -1.53
C PHE A 148 -10.06 4.72 -0.99
N LEU A 149 -10.59 5.68 -0.22
CA LEU A 149 -11.93 5.61 0.33
C LEU A 149 -13.01 5.48 -0.76
N ILE A 150 -12.90 6.27 -1.82
CA ILE A 150 -13.85 6.27 -2.93
C ILE A 150 -13.71 5.01 -3.78
N ARG A 151 -12.49 4.52 -3.97
CA ARG A 151 -12.22 3.27 -4.69
C ARG A 151 -12.82 2.07 -3.95
N ASP A 152 -12.60 1.97 -2.64
CA ASP A 152 -13.18 0.92 -1.79
C ASP A 152 -14.72 0.95 -1.83
N LEU A 153 -15.33 2.15 -1.84
CA LEU A 153 -16.77 2.30 -2.06
C LEU A 153 -17.21 1.74 -3.41
N TYR A 154 -16.54 2.11 -4.50
CA TYR A 154 -16.89 1.63 -5.84
C TYR A 154 -16.76 0.11 -5.97
N LEU A 155 -15.69 -0.48 -5.44
CA LEU A 155 -15.46 -1.92 -5.48
C LEU A 155 -16.56 -2.68 -4.71
N LYS A 156 -16.89 -2.21 -3.50
CA LYS A 156 -17.98 -2.79 -2.70
C LYS A 156 -19.34 -2.65 -3.36
N LEU A 157 -19.62 -1.52 -4.03
CA LEU A 157 -20.87 -1.33 -4.75
C LEU A 157 -20.98 -2.20 -6.02
N THR A 158 -19.85 -2.55 -6.64
CA THR A 158 -19.81 -3.36 -7.86
C THR A 158 -19.56 -4.86 -7.60
N GLY A 159 -19.29 -5.24 -6.35
CA GLY A 159 -18.95 -6.61 -5.97
C GLY A 159 -17.61 -7.10 -6.54
N LYS A 160 -16.75 -6.18 -7.01
CA LYS A 160 -15.44 -6.54 -7.56
C LYS A 160 -14.41 -6.65 -6.42
N PRO A 161 -13.60 -7.72 -6.38
CA PRO A 161 -12.48 -7.78 -5.44
C PRO A 161 -11.43 -6.72 -5.81
N GLU A 162 -10.72 -6.21 -4.80
CA GLU A 162 -9.55 -5.36 -5.02
C GLU A 162 -8.40 -6.24 -5.52
N THR A 163 -7.91 -5.97 -6.73
CA THR A 163 -6.83 -6.74 -7.38
C THR A 163 -5.59 -5.92 -7.66
N GLN A 164 -5.65 -4.59 -7.48
CA GLN A 164 -4.56 -3.68 -7.84
C GLN A 164 -3.84 -3.11 -6.63
N LEU A 165 -4.39 -3.32 -5.42
CA LEU A 165 -3.83 -2.85 -4.17
C LEU A 165 -3.82 -3.99 -3.15
N PRO A 166 -2.81 -4.07 -2.28
CA PRO A 166 -1.61 -3.22 -2.21
C PRO A 166 -0.68 -3.38 -3.44
N LEU A 167 0.09 -2.32 -3.75
CA LEU A 167 1.12 -2.35 -4.79
C LEU A 167 2.27 -3.30 -4.40
N THR A 168 2.64 -3.27 -3.13
CA THR A 168 3.53 -4.24 -2.49
C THR A 168 2.71 -5.47 -2.14
N ASN A 169 2.87 -6.55 -2.90
CA ASN A 169 2.17 -7.81 -2.63
C ASN A 169 2.58 -8.33 -1.24
N PRO A 170 1.67 -8.41 -0.24
CA PRO A 170 1.93 -8.99 1.06
C PRO A 170 1.80 -10.52 0.95
N ALA A 171 2.24 -11.11 -0.16
CA ALA A 171 2.58 -12.52 -0.12
C ALA A 171 3.53 -12.66 1.07
N PRO A 172 3.23 -13.55 2.03
CA PRO A 172 3.97 -13.60 3.28
C PRO A 172 5.45 -13.69 2.90
N PHE A 173 6.23 -12.69 3.34
CA PHE A 173 7.68 -12.78 3.23
C PHE A 173 8.05 -14.14 3.79
N VAL A 174 8.78 -14.91 2.99
CA VAL A 174 9.28 -16.20 3.46
C VAL A 174 10.05 -15.90 4.73
N GLN A 175 9.71 -16.58 5.82
CA GLN A 175 10.42 -16.40 7.07
C GLN A 175 11.69 -17.24 7.06
N VAL A 176 12.68 -16.79 7.82
CA VAL A 176 13.87 -17.62 8.06
C VAL A 176 13.42 -18.88 8.79
N GLY A 177 13.68 -20.05 8.19
CA GLY A 177 13.27 -21.36 8.68
C GLY A 177 12.13 -22.01 7.89
N ASP A 178 11.45 -21.27 7.01
CA ASP A 178 10.37 -21.83 6.19
C ASP A 178 10.92 -22.84 5.17
N VAL A 179 10.14 -23.89 4.93
CA VAL A 179 10.44 -24.91 3.93
C VAL A 179 9.73 -24.57 2.63
N LEU A 180 10.50 -24.38 1.57
CA LEU A 180 10.06 -23.99 0.24
C LEU A 180 10.13 -25.17 -0.74
N ASP A 181 9.13 -25.27 -1.61
CA ASP A 181 9.18 -26.10 -2.80
C ASP A 181 9.90 -25.32 -3.92
N LEU A 182 10.98 -25.88 -4.44
CA LEU A 182 11.90 -25.25 -5.39
C LEU A 182 11.88 -25.92 -6.76
N ASN A 183 10.95 -26.84 -7.03
CA ASN A 183 10.93 -27.61 -8.28
C ASN A 183 10.81 -26.73 -9.54
N ASP A 184 10.04 -25.65 -9.46
CA ASP A 184 9.86 -24.68 -10.56
C ASP A 184 10.62 -23.36 -10.33
N SER A 185 11.54 -23.33 -9.35
CA SER A 185 12.31 -22.13 -9.01
C SER A 185 13.64 -22.10 -9.74
N ASP A 186 13.92 -21.03 -10.47
CA ASP A 186 15.23 -20.80 -11.07
C ASP A 186 16.26 -20.41 -9.99
N LEU A 187 16.95 -21.41 -9.46
CA LEU A 187 17.97 -21.26 -8.42
C LEU A 187 19.35 -20.94 -9.02
N ILE A 188 20.10 -20.06 -8.34
CA ILE A 188 21.51 -19.78 -8.66
C ILE A 188 22.38 -20.28 -7.50
N SER A 189 23.28 -21.24 -7.76
CA SER A 189 24.28 -21.69 -6.77
C SER A 189 25.27 -20.57 -6.45
N CYS A 190 25.53 -20.33 -5.16
CA CYS A 190 26.54 -19.39 -4.71
C CYS A 190 27.17 -19.78 -3.38
N ASP A 191 28.47 -19.47 -3.26
CA ASP A 191 29.20 -19.56 -2.01
C ASP A 191 29.20 -18.21 -1.31
N ILE A 192 28.68 -18.17 -0.09
CA ILE A 192 28.61 -16.96 0.72
C ILE A 192 29.81 -16.94 1.64
N ILE A 193 30.72 -15.99 1.40
CA ILE A 193 31.90 -15.73 2.19
C ILE A 193 31.60 -14.55 3.13
N GLN A 194 31.52 -14.84 4.42
CA GLN A 194 31.32 -13.84 5.46
C GLN A 194 32.65 -13.19 5.87
N LYS A 195 32.58 -12.06 6.60
CA LYS A 195 33.76 -11.31 7.04
C LYS A 195 34.68 -12.06 7.99
N ASP A 196 34.14 -13.05 8.69
CA ASP A 196 34.86 -13.96 9.59
C ASP A 196 35.62 -15.07 8.82
N GLY A 197 35.57 -15.06 7.49
CA GLY A 197 36.22 -16.06 6.64
C GLY A 197 35.46 -17.37 6.54
N THR A 198 34.29 -17.48 7.18
CA THR A 198 33.42 -18.64 6.99
C THR A 198 32.80 -18.60 5.61
N TRP A 199 32.76 -19.75 4.94
CA TRP A 199 32.11 -19.91 3.66
C TRP A 199 30.98 -20.94 3.77
N GLN A 200 29.85 -20.62 3.15
CA GLN A 200 28.67 -21.49 3.15
C GLN A 200 28.10 -21.57 1.74
N HIS A 201 27.95 -22.79 1.23
CA HIS A 201 27.29 -23.04 -0.04
C HIS A 201 25.77 -22.93 0.11
N ARG A 202 25.12 -22.08 -0.68
CA ARG A 202 23.66 -21.89 -0.67
C ARG A 202 23.11 -21.68 -2.09
N PHE A 203 21.81 -21.85 -2.21
CA PHE A 203 21.09 -21.50 -3.44
C PHE A 203 20.39 -20.16 -3.26
N LEU A 204 20.60 -19.28 -4.23
CA LEU A 204 19.96 -17.98 -4.33
C LEU A 204 18.68 -18.13 -5.15
N ALA A 205 17.54 -17.93 -4.48
CA ALA A 205 16.24 -17.73 -5.12
C ALA A 205 15.90 -16.24 -5.09
N VAL A 206 15.44 -15.71 -6.22
CA VAL A 206 14.96 -14.34 -6.33
C VAL A 206 13.49 -14.40 -6.68
N ASP A 207 12.67 -13.87 -5.79
CA ASP A 207 11.23 -13.68 -6.00
C ASP A 207 10.98 -12.20 -6.36
N ASN A 208 9.74 -11.83 -6.66
CA ASN A 208 9.40 -10.51 -7.20
C ASN A 208 9.80 -9.33 -6.30
N ILE A 209 9.89 -9.54 -4.98
CA ILE A 209 10.18 -8.47 -4.01
C ILE A 209 11.24 -8.85 -2.96
N GLN A 210 11.73 -10.09 -2.98
CA GLN A 210 12.61 -10.61 -1.94
C GLN A 210 13.72 -11.49 -2.52
N ILE A 211 14.85 -11.47 -1.82
CA ILE A 211 15.98 -12.37 -2.02
C ILE A 211 15.95 -13.43 -0.93
N ILE A 212 16.02 -14.70 -1.32
CA ILE A 212 15.96 -15.84 -0.41
C ILE A 212 17.20 -16.70 -0.63
N LEU A 213 17.94 -16.95 0.44
CA LEU A 213 19.04 -17.91 0.47
C LEU A 213 18.58 -19.21 1.09
N VAL A 214 18.63 -20.26 0.30
CA VAL A 214 18.06 -21.56 0.62
C VAL A 214 19.17 -22.59 0.79
N GLU A 215 19.05 -23.41 1.83
CA GLU A 215 19.81 -24.64 1.99
C GLU A 215 18.96 -25.83 1.54
N PRO A 216 19.45 -26.73 0.67
CA PRO A 216 18.66 -27.86 0.19
C PRO A 216 18.27 -28.80 1.36
N ASP A 217 17.02 -29.26 1.37
CA ASP A 217 16.53 -30.22 2.36
C ASP A 217 17.15 -31.60 2.06
N LYS A 218 17.78 -32.23 3.07
CA LYS A 218 18.42 -33.54 2.93
C LYS A 218 17.41 -34.68 2.76
N GLN A 219 16.15 -34.46 3.17
CA GLN A 219 15.11 -35.50 3.17
C GLN A 219 14.18 -35.43 1.95
N ARG A 220 14.06 -34.27 1.30
CA ARG A 220 13.13 -34.06 0.19
C ARG A 220 13.83 -33.39 -0.99
N LEU A 221 14.00 -34.16 -2.06
CA LEU A 221 14.44 -33.62 -3.36
C LEU A 221 13.48 -32.54 -3.83
N GLY A 222 14.03 -31.41 -4.29
CA GLY A 222 13.25 -30.26 -4.75
C GLY A 222 12.79 -29.31 -3.64
N TRP A 223 13.05 -29.60 -2.36
CA TRP A 223 12.72 -28.71 -1.25
C TRP A 223 13.96 -28.07 -0.63
N GLY A 224 13.79 -26.91 -0.01
CA GLY A 224 14.87 -26.29 0.75
C GLY A 224 14.37 -25.38 1.86
N VAL A 225 15.26 -25.11 2.82
CA VAL A 225 14.96 -24.29 4.01
C VAL A 225 15.54 -22.90 3.84
N ALA A 226 14.71 -21.87 3.98
CA ALA A 226 15.15 -20.48 3.93
C ALA A 226 16.06 -20.17 5.13
N LYS A 227 17.33 -19.85 4.88
CA LYS A 227 18.30 -19.48 5.92
C LYS A 227 18.49 -17.98 6.06
N LEU A 228 18.21 -17.22 5.00
CA LEU A 228 18.22 -15.77 5.03
C LEU A 228 17.20 -15.25 4.03
N VAL A 229 16.42 -14.25 4.45
CA VAL A 229 15.48 -13.54 3.59
C VAL A 229 15.73 -12.04 3.72
N GLY A 230 15.72 -11.34 2.60
CA GLY A 230 15.90 -9.89 2.54
C GLY A 230 14.98 -9.26 1.49
N SER A 231 14.67 -7.98 1.64
CA SER A 231 13.94 -7.20 0.62
C SER A 231 14.90 -6.81 -0.51
N LEU A 232 14.45 -6.91 -1.77
CA LEU A 232 15.23 -6.41 -2.91
C LEU A 232 15.39 -4.88 -2.87
N GLN A 233 14.43 -4.16 -2.29
CA GLN A 233 14.49 -2.69 -2.17
C GLN A 233 15.58 -2.21 -1.19
N ASP A 234 15.95 -3.06 -0.23
CA ASP A 234 16.96 -2.79 0.79
C ASP A 234 18.32 -3.44 0.48
N LEU A 235 18.49 -3.94 -0.75
CA LEU A 235 19.69 -4.63 -1.21
C LEU A 235 20.63 -3.67 -1.96
N GLU A 236 21.86 -3.55 -1.48
CA GLU A 236 22.95 -2.90 -2.21
C GLU A 236 23.88 -3.96 -2.80
N ILE A 237 24.16 -3.84 -4.12
CA ILE A 237 24.96 -4.80 -4.87
C ILE A 237 26.16 -4.07 -5.46
N GLN A 238 27.35 -4.60 -5.20
CA GLN A 238 28.58 -4.10 -5.78
C GLN A 238 29.35 -5.24 -6.44
N GLY A 239 29.65 -5.11 -7.73
CA GLY A 239 30.51 -6.08 -8.42
C GLY A 239 31.96 -5.96 -7.91
N ASP A 240 32.62 -7.09 -7.72
CA ASP A 240 34.05 -7.10 -7.42
C ASP A 240 34.85 -6.71 -8.69
N LYS A 241 35.88 -5.88 -8.52
CA LYS A 241 36.72 -5.39 -9.63
C LYS A 241 37.81 -6.40 -10.01
N GLU A 242 38.18 -7.28 -9.08
CA GLU A 242 39.26 -8.24 -9.27
C GLU A 242 38.77 -9.60 -9.76
N ASP A 243 37.56 -9.99 -9.36
CA ASP A 243 36.94 -11.26 -9.78
C ASP A 243 35.51 -11.04 -10.31
N PRO A 244 35.27 -11.21 -11.62
CA PRO A 244 33.94 -11.04 -12.21
C PRO A 244 32.91 -12.08 -11.72
N ARG A 245 33.36 -13.14 -11.04
CA ARG A 245 32.50 -14.17 -10.43
C ARG A 245 32.04 -13.79 -9.03
N CYS A 246 32.49 -12.66 -8.49
CA CYS A 246 32.18 -12.24 -7.13
C CYS A 246 31.29 -10.99 -7.09
N LEU A 247 30.25 -11.03 -6.26
CA LEU A 247 29.40 -9.89 -5.94
C LEU A 247 29.41 -9.63 -4.43
N HIS A 248 29.53 -8.38 -4.03
CA HIS A 248 29.37 -7.94 -2.65
C HIS A 248 27.91 -7.51 -2.45
N LEU A 249 27.19 -8.24 -1.60
CA LEU A 249 25.80 -7.93 -1.28
C LEU A 249 25.71 -7.40 0.16
N THR A 250 25.02 -6.26 0.31
CA THR A 250 24.70 -5.67 1.61
C THR A 250 23.18 -5.56 1.72
N ILE A 251 22.59 -6.27 2.68
CA ILE A 251 21.15 -6.24 2.96
C ILE A 251 20.93 -5.33 4.17
N HIS A 252 20.07 -4.32 4.01
CA HIS A 252 19.68 -3.43 5.10
C HIS A 252 18.35 -3.89 5.74
N LYS A 253 18.16 -3.52 7.01
CA LYS A 253 16.90 -3.77 7.72
C LYS A 253 15.79 -2.85 7.16
N PRO A 254 14.58 -3.36 6.92
CA PRO A 254 13.47 -2.54 6.42
C PRO A 254 13.17 -1.39 7.38
N ARG A 255 12.87 -0.21 6.83
CA ARG A 255 12.48 0.98 7.58
C ARG A 255 11.21 0.70 8.38
N VAL A 256 11.36 0.45 9.67
CA VAL A 256 10.23 0.46 10.61
C VAL A 256 10.22 1.81 11.31
N GLY A 257 9.31 2.69 10.87
CA GLY A 257 8.95 3.89 11.62
C GLY A 257 9.44 5.21 11.02
N ALA A 258 8.49 6.14 10.89
CA ALA A 258 8.74 7.54 10.57
C ALA A 258 9.53 8.22 11.70
N SER A 259 10.83 8.36 11.50
CA SER A 259 11.61 9.51 11.96
C SER A 259 12.91 9.51 11.17
N GLY A 260 13.19 10.62 10.49
CA GLY A 260 14.51 10.82 9.89
C GLY A 260 15.62 10.63 10.92
N ALA A 261 16.79 10.23 10.42
CA ALA A 261 18.09 10.24 11.09
C ALA A 261 18.54 9.00 11.92
N LEU A 262 18.15 7.76 11.56
CA LEU A 262 18.90 6.57 12.00
C LEU A 262 19.59 5.89 10.80
N PRO A 263 20.90 5.56 10.89
CA PRO A 263 21.63 4.90 9.81
C PRO A 263 21.05 3.52 9.54
N ARG A 264 21.01 3.12 8.26
CA ARG A 264 20.56 1.79 7.82
C ARG A 264 21.29 0.72 8.62
N THR A 265 20.58 -0.06 9.45
CA THR A 265 21.22 -1.20 10.14
C THR A 265 21.43 -2.31 9.12
N VAL A 266 22.68 -2.75 8.97
CA VAL A 266 23.06 -3.79 8.01
C VAL A 266 22.71 -5.15 8.62
N LEU A 267 21.80 -5.89 7.99
CA LEU A 267 21.44 -7.27 8.38
C LEU A 267 22.52 -8.26 7.93
N LEU A 268 23.06 -8.07 6.73
CA LEU A 268 24.12 -8.93 6.21
C LEU A 268 25.02 -8.11 5.28
N ARG A 269 26.33 -8.32 5.41
CA ARG A 269 27.32 -7.90 4.42
C ARG A 269 28.24 -9.08 4.12
N ALA A 270 28.08 -9.67 2.95
CA ALA A 270 28.84 -10.86 2.56
C ALA A 270 29.26 -10.81 1.09
N LYS A 271 30.34 -11.52 0.78
CA LYS A 271 30.84 -11.70 -0.58
C LYS A 271 30.27 -13.00 -1.13
N PHE A 272 29.51 -12.89 -2.21
CA PHE A 272 28.88 -14.02 -2.91
C PHE A 272 29.76 -14.38 -4.08
N LYS A 273 30.30 -15.59 -4.08
CA LYS A 273 31.09 -16.14 -5.17
C LYS A 273 30.23 -17.13 -5.95
N PHE A 274 30.18 -16.95 -7.26
CA PHE A 274 29.45 -17.82 -8.17
C PHE A 274 30.42 -18.74 -8.91
N ASP A 275 29.92 -19.88 -9.39
CA ASP A 275 30.75 -20.87 -10.12
C ASP A 275 31.40 -20.27 -11.38
N ASP A 276 30.64 -19.42 -12.07
CA ASP A 276 31.03 -18.77 -13.32
C ASP A 276 30.51 -17.33 -13.42
N HIS A 277 31.08 -16.58 -14.37
CA HIS A 277 30.73 -15.17 -14.59
C HIS A 277 29.33 -14.99 -15.18
N ILE A 278 28.77 -16.01 -15.85
CA ILE A 278 27.43 -15.97 -16.42
C ILE A 278 26.39 -16.00 -15.30
N ARG A 279 26.57 -16.88 -14.30
CA ARG A 279 25.74 -16.96 -13.08
C ARG A 279 25.84 -15.70 -12.23
N SER A 280 27.06 -15.15 -12.08
CA SER A 280 27.27 -13.86 -11.41
C SER A 280 26.49 -12.73 -12.11
N MET A 281 26.58 -12.64 -13.44
CA MET A 281 25.85 -11.66 -14.22
C MET A 281 24.33 -11.88 -14.18
N ALA A 282 23.87 -13.13 -14.23
CA ALA A 282 22.45 -13.48 -14.10
C ALA A 282 21.90 -13.08 -12.73
N ALA A 283 22.63 -13.36 -11.65
CA ALA A 283 22.28 -12.93 -10.30
C ALA A 283 22.21 -11.40 -10.23
N LYS A 284 23.22 -10.69 -10.73
CA LYS A 284 23.23 -9.23 -10.77
C LYS A 284 22.02 -8.67 -11.53
N GLN A 285 21.72 -9.18 -12.72
CA GLN A 285 20.56 -8.73 -13.52
C GLN A 285 19.23 -8.98 -12.80
N ARG A 286 19.07 -10.10 -12.12
CA ARG A 286 17.85 -10.42 -11.36
C ARG A 286 17.71 -9.54 -10.12
N LEU A 287 18.80 -9.26 -9.44
CA LEU A 287 18.80 -8.46 -8.22
C LEU A 287 18.70 -6.95 -8.49
N THR A 288 19.07 -6.48 -9.68
CA THR A 288 18.92 -5.07 -10.12
C THR A 288 17.64 -4.83 -10.93
N LYS A 289 16.80 -5.84 -11.17
CA LYS A 289 15.43 -5.62 -11.67
C LYS A 289 14.60 -4.99 -10.54
N VAL A 290 14.68 -3.67 -10.46
CA VAL A 290 13.78 -2.80 -9.68
C VAL A 290 12.95 -2.00 -10.68
#